data_AF-H3DPW6-F1
#
_entry.id   AF-H3DPW6-F1
#
_cell.length_a   1.000
_cell.length_b   1.000
_cell.length_c   1.000
_cell.angle_alpha   90.00
_cell.angle_beta   90.00
_cell.angle_gamma   90.00
#
_symmetry.space_group_name_H-M   'P 1'
#
loop_
_entity.id
_entity.type
_entity.pdbx_description
1 polymer ?
#
loop_
_entity_poly.entity_id
_entity_poly.type
_entity_poly.pdbx_seq_one_letter_code
_entity_poly.pdbx_strand_id
1 'polypeptide(L)'
;SHEHRFHMFSSVEYEGQLYMTPQNFIESVTMSEPRKQKAKKETEKSMLLQRFLNGLEARKRRIKCVRLKERGRECIISYTEYLFLLCILTKPHAGFKIAFNMFDADGNQMVDKREFLVLQEIFRKKNEKKSRKGDAEKSAQLSMQLYGYQVAPMNSVLKKDNQEFVARSYWDVLRRSTSQVLFSDLAERADDSITIDTTLLVHFFGKKGKAELTFDDFYRFMDNLQTEVLEIEFLTYSKGMTTISEEDFAKILLRFTNVENISAYLDNVRHCIPDEK
;
A
#
# COMPACT_ATOMS: atom_id res chain seq x y z
N SER A 1 -9.39 -5.48 -9.39
CA SER A 1 -9.57 -4.77 -8.09
C SER A 1 -8.26 -4.81 -7.32
N HIS A 2 -7.92 -3.75 -6.56
CA HIS A 2 -6.75 -3.74 -5.67
C HIS A 2 -6.82 -4.87 -4.61
N GLU A 3 -8.02 -5.22 -4.15
CA GLU A 3 -8.23 -6.32 -3.19
C GLU A 3 -7.76 -7.66 -3.76
N HIS A 4 -8.20 -7.97 -4.99
CA HIS A 4 -7.81 -9.19 -5.68
C HIS A 4 -6.31 -9.24 -5.96
N ARG A 5 -5.73 -8.11 -6.40
CA ARG A 5 -4.29 -8.01 -6.62
C ARG A 5 -3.50 -8.16 -5.33
N PHE A 6 -3.98 -7.61 -4.22
CA PHE A 6 -3.38 -7.83 -2.92
C PHE A 6 -3.39 -9.32 -2.56
N HIS A 7 -4.55 -9.96 -2.66
CA HIS A 7 -4.70 -11.39 -2.37
C HIS A 7 -3.78 -12.27 -3.23
N MET A 8 -3.63 -11.97 -4.53
CA MET A 8 -2.78 -12.76 -5.43
C MET A 8 -1.28 -12.68 -5.09
N PHE A 9 -0.80 -11.55 -4.57
CA PHE A 9 0.63 -11.34 -4.32
C PHE A 9 1.01 -11.50 -2.84
N SER A 10 0.05 -11.51 -1.91
CA SER A 10 0.29 -11.75 -0.48
C SER A 10 0.88 -13.15 -0.25
N SER A 11 1.84 -13.24 0.67
CA SER A 11 2.55 -14.51 0.95
C SER A 11 2.65 -14.85 2.44
N VAL A 12 2.19 -13.95 3.32
CA VAL A 12 2.23 -14.12 4.78
C VAL A 12 0.79 -14.04 5.32
N GLU A 13 0.45 -14.94 6.24
CA GLU A 13 -0.83 -14.96 6.94
C GLU A 13 -0.59 -15.07 8.45
N TYR A 14 -1.36 -14.33 9.24
CA TYR A 14 -1.35 -14.42 10.69
C TYR A 14 -2.73 -14.09 11.26
N GLU A 15 -3.25 -14.96 12.12
CA GLU A 15 -4.60 -14.83 12.70
C GLU A 15 -5.71 -14.59 11.67
N GLY A 16 -5.56 -15.18 10.47
CA GLY A 16 -6.49 -15.03 9.35
C GLY A 16 -6.32 -13.75 8.53
N GLN A 17 -5.43 -12.83 8.93
CA GLN A 17 -5.09 -11.61 8.19
C GLN A 17 -3.93 -11.84 7.22
N LEU A 18 -4.07 -11.34 5.98
CA LEU A 18 -3.04 -11.43 4.95
C LEU A 18 -2.07 -10.24 4.97
N TYR A 19 -0.80 -10.52 4.71
CA TYR A 19 0.27 -9.54 4.61
C TYR A 19 1.16 -9.79 3.39
N MET A 20 1.75 -8.70 2.90
CA MET A 20 2.77 -8.68 1.87
C MET A 20 4.15 -8.47 2.48
N THR A 21 5.17 -9.09 1.88
CA THR A 21 6.55 -8.66 2.06
C THR A 21 6.87 -7.49 1.12
N PRO A 22 7.94 -6.70 1.35
CA PRO A 22 8.44 -5.72 0.38
C PRO A 22 8.60 -6.29 -1.04
N GLN A 23 9.09 -7.52 -1.15
CA GLN A 23 9.22 -8.21 -2.44
C GLN A 23 7.87 -8.46 -3.09
N ASN A 24 6.86 -8.90 -2.33
CA ASN A 24 5.50 -9.05 -2.86
C ASN A 24 4.93 -7.72 -3.35
N PHE A 25 5.16 -6.63 -2.61
CA PHE A 25 4.72 -5.30 -3.03
C PHE A 25 5.35 -4.90 -4.37
N ILE A 26 6.68 -5.04 -4.50
CA ILE A 26 7.40 -4.77 -5.74
C ILE A 26 6.87 -5.61 -6.90
N GLU A 27 6.68 -6.91 -6.71
CA GLU A 27 6.12 -7.78 -7.74
C GLU A 27 4.69 -7.35 -8.10
N SER A 28 3.90 -6.95 -7.11
CA SER A 28 2.53 -6.48 -7.33
C SER A 28 2.45 -5.15 -8.09
N VAL A 29 3.51 -4.35 -8.17
CA VAL A 29 3.50 -3.09 -8.94
C VAL A 29 4.24 -3.22 -10.27
N THR A 30 5.19 -4.14 -10.39
CA THR A 30 6.02 -4.32 -11.58
C THR A 30 5.60 -5.49 -12.48
N MET A 31 4.85 -6.48 -11.97
CA MET A 31 4.55 -7.71 -12.70
C MET A 31 3.05 -7.94 -12.86
N SER A 32 2.61 -8.53 -13.97
CA SER A 32 1.19 -8.86 -14.17
C SER A 32 0.72 -9.97 -13.23
N GLU A 33 1.55 -11.01 -13.07
CA GLU A 33 1.32 -12.19 -12.24
C GLU A 33 2.50 -12.45 -11.28
N PRO A 34 2.26 -13.08 -10.12
CA PRO A 34 3.33 -13.47 -9.22
C PRO A 34 4.24 -14.51 -9.88
N ARG A 35 5.55 -14.42 -9.63
CA ARG A 35 6.48 -15.48 -10.03
C ARG A 35 6.06 -16.77 -9.32
N LYS A 36 6.25 -17.94 -9.95
CA LYS A 36 6.03 -19.25 -9.31
C LYS A 36 6.87 -19.37 -8.04
N GLN A 37 6.32 -18.96 -6.90
CA GLN A 37 6.99 -19.10 -5.61
C GLN A 37 6.93 -20.58 -5.25
N LYS A 38 8.06 -21.14 -4.81
CA LYS A 38 8.04 -22.43 -4.12
C LYS A 38 7.14 -22.25 -2.90
N ALA A 39 6.07 -23.03 -2.79
CA ALA A 39 5.14 -22.96 -1.68
C ALA A 39 5.93 -23.09 -0.36
N LYS A 40 6.11 -21.97 0.34
CA LYS A 40 6.68 -22.00 1.68
C LYS A 40 5.66 -22.68 2.59
N LYS A 41 6.12 -23.58 3.45
CA LYS A 41 5.25 -24.24 4.43
C LYS A 41 4.61 -23.18 5.32
N GLU A 42 3.35 -23.38 5.68
CA GLU A 42 2.55 -22.46 6.50
C GLU A 42 3.28 -22.05 7.81
N THR A 43 4.06 -22.97 8.36
CA THR A 43 4.94 -22.76 9.53
C THR A 43 6.00 -21.68 9.31
N GLU A 44 6.59 -21.57 8.11
CA GLU A 44 7.62 -20.57 7.80
C GLU A 44 7.03 -19.16 7.66
N LYS A 45 5.78 -19.03 7.23
CA LYS A 45 5.10 -17.74 7.07
C LYS A 45 4.75 -17.11 8.42
N SER A 46 4.17 -17.90 9.33
CA SER A 46 3.87 -17.46 10.69
C SER A 46 5.15 -17.12 11.48
N MET A 47 6.21 -17.94 11.31
CA MET A 47 7.53 -17.64 11.88
C MET A 47 8.14 -16.34 11.35
N LEU A 48 7.93 -15.96 10.08
CA LEU A 48 8.43 -14.69 9.55
C LEU A 48 7.82 -13.48 10.25
N LEU A 49 6.51 -13.52 10.53
CA LEU A 49 5.89 -12.45 11.30
C LEU A 49 6.36 -12.46 12.75
N GLN A 50 6.46 -13.64 13.38
CA GLN A 50 6.94 -13.73 14.75
C GLN A 50 8.39 -13.25 14.90
N ARG A 51 9.25 -13.55 13.91
CA ARG A 51 10.62 -13.02 13.85
C ARG A 51 10.65 -11.53 13.55
N PHE A 52 9.74 -11.01 12.72
CA PHE A 52 9.56 -9.57 12.55
C PHE A 52 9.20 -8.90 13.88
N LEU A 53 8.16 -9.38 14.57
CA LEU A 53 7.73 -8.86 15.86
C LEU A 53 8.86 -8.93 16.91
N ASN A 54 9.59 -10.04 16.99
CA ASN A 54 10.74 -10.18 17.88
C ASN A 54 11.94 -9.29 17.46
N GLY A 55 12.12 -9.08 16.16
CA GLY A 55 13.15 -8.21 15.58
C GLY A 55 12.83 -6.74 15.79
N LEU A 56 11.54 -6.38 15.82
CA LEU A 56 11.06 -5.10 16.29
C LEU A 56 11.49 -4.90 17.74
N GLU A 57 11.29 -5.86 18.65
CA GLU A 57 11.74 -5.75 20.06
C GLU A 57 13.26 -5.49 20.20
N ALA A 58 14.10 -6.14 19.40
CA ALA A 58 15.57 -6.04 19.54
C ALA A 58 16.23 -4.75 19.01
N ARG A 59 15.63 -4.01 18.05
CA ARG A 59 16.33 -2.92 17.33
C ARG A 59 16.17 -1.54 17.98
N LYS A 60 17.23 -0.91 18.52
CA LYS A 60 17.17 0.43 19.17
C LYS A 60 17.14 1.65 18.22
N ARG A 61 17.20 1.48 16.89
CA ARG A 61 17.29 2.61 15.92
C ARG A 61 16.04 2.69 15.02
N ARG A 62 15.66 3.91 14.58
CA ARG A 62 14.66 4.17 13.53
C ARG A 62 14.91 3.19 12.38
N ILE A 63 13.93 2.35 12.08
CA ILE A 63 14.13 1.28 11.11
C ILE A 63 14.18 1.91 9.73
N LYS A 64 15.30 1.82 9.02
CA LYS A 64 15.37 2.21 7.60
C LYS A 64 14.69 1.13 6.74
N CYS A 65 13.39 0.88 6.95
CA CYS A 65 12.64 -0.20 6.30
C CYS A 65 12.25 0.10 4.85
N VAL A 66 12.45 1.34 4.41
CA VAL A 66 11.98 1.85 3.11
C VAL A 66 13.09 1.78 2.07
N ARG A 67 13.88 0.72 2.15
CA ARG A 67 14.69 0.26 1.03
C ARG A 67 14.19 -1.12 0.71
N LEU A 68 13.16 -1.17 -0.12
CA LEU A 68 12.57 -2.38 -0.69
C LEU A 68 13.64 -3.32 -1.30
N LYS A 69 14.79 -2.79 -1.73
CA LYS A 69 15.96 -3.56 -2.22
C LYS A 69 16.85 -4.20 -1.15
N GLU A 70 16.82 -3.75 0.12
CA GLU A 70 17.73 -4.28 1.15
C GLU A 70 17.32 -5.71 1.56
N ARG A 71 18.08 -6.71 1.06
CA ARG A 71 17.93 -8.12 1.45
C ARG A 71 18.18 -8.32 2.95
N GLY A 72 17.36 -9.16 3.59
CA GLY A 72 17.57 -9.61 4.97
C GLY A 72 16.81 -8.87 6.05
N ARG A 73 15.82 -8.03 5.70
CA ARG A 73 14.87 -7.47 6.66
C ARG A 73 13.50 -8.10 6.51
N GLU A 74 13.07 -8.77 7.57
CA GLU A 74 11.69 -9.20 7.74
C GLU A 74 10.86 -7.92 7.90
N CYS A 75 9.94 -7.67 6.98
CA CYS A 75 9.04 -6.52 6.95
C CYS A 75 7.72 -7.04 6.41
N ILE A 76 6.62 -6.57 6.99
CA ILE A 76 5.26 -6.88 6.55
C ILE A 76 4.50 -5.60 6.22
N ILE A 77 3.63 -5.72 5.20
CA ILE A 77 2.80 -4.66 4.64
C ILE A 77 1.36 -5.18 4.66
N SER A 78 0.50 -4.50 5.39
CA SER A 78 -0.94 -4.74 5.47
C SER A 78 -1.66 -4.21 4.22
N TYR A 79 -2.94 -4.55 4.05
CA TYR A 79 -3.72 -4.08 2.91
C TYR A 79 -3.87 -2.54 2.87
N THR A 80 -4.00 -1.91 4.02
CA THR A 80 -4.15 -0.44 4.13
C THR A 80 -2.84 0.27 3.76
N GLU A 81 -1.70 -0.27 4.21
CA GLU A 81 -0.38 0.20 3.80
C GLU A 81 -0.14 -0.05 2.31
N TYR A 82 -0.54 -1.19 1.78
CA TYR A 82 -0.48 -1.48 0.34
C TYR A 82 -1.20 -0.39 -0.48
N LEU A 83 -2.43 -0.05 -0.10
CA LEU A 83 -3.17 1.04 -0.74
C LEU A 83 -2.46 2.38 -0.60
N PHE A 84 -1.94 2.70 0.58
CA PHE A 84 -1.18 3.92 0.84
C PHE A 84 0.07 4.02 -0.06
N LEU A 85 0.85 2.95 -0.16
CA LEU A 85 2.04 2.89 -1.02
C LEU A 85 1.69 3.04 -2.51
N LEU A 86 0.67 2.34 -3.00
CA LEU A 86 0.16 2.53 -4.37
C LEU A 86 -0.21 4.00 -4.66
N CYS A 87 -0.78 4.66 -3.66
CA CYS A 87 -1.20 6.04 -3.79
C CYS A 87 -0.03 7.00 -3.83
N ILE A 88 1.05 6.70 -3.11
CA ILE A 88 2.29 7.44 -3.22
C ILE A 88 2.87 7.30 -4.62
N LEU A 89 2.92 6.10 -5.19
CA LEU A 89 3.52 5.87 -6.52
C LEU A 89 2.90 6.70 -7.65
N THR A 90 1.65 7.16 -7.48
CA THR A 90 0.92 7.93 -8.49
C THR A 90 0.76 9.41 -8.12
N LYS A 91 1.35 9.86 -7.01
CA LYS A 91 1.23 11.25 -6.55
C LYS A 91 2.33 12.13 -7.17
N PRO A 92 1.99 13.26 -7.82
CA PRO A 92 3.02 14.24 -8.18
C PRO A 92 3.56 14.92 -6.91
N HIS A 93 4.80 15.42 -6.99
CA HIS A 93 5.49 16.06 -5.85
C HIS A 93 4.70 17.24 -5.27
N ALA A 94 4.08 18.04 -6.15
CA ALA A 94 3.19 19.13 -5.73
C ALA A 94 1.99 18.66 -4.87
N GLY A 95 1.59 17.40 -5.03
CA GLY A 95 0.51 16.77 -4.25
C GLY A 95 0.96 16.24 -2.88
N PHE A 96 2.26 16.20 -2.57
CA PHE A 96 2.75 15.65 -1.30
C PHE A 96 2.35 16.52 -0.12
N LYS A 97 2.44 17.84 -0.26
CA LYS A 97 2.02 18.76 0.82
C LYS A 97 0.51 18.71 1.05
N ILE A 98 -0.27 18.56 -0.02
CA ILE A 98 -1.72 18.38 0.08
C ILE A 98 -2.04 17.08 0.82
N ALA A 99 -1.36 15.99 0.47
CA ALA A 99 -1.53 14.70 1.15
C ALA A 99 -1.17 14.80 2.64
N PHE A 100 -0.05 15.43 2.98
CA PHE A 100 0.37 15.65 4.37
C PHE A 100 -0.69 16.43 5.17
N ASN A 101 -1.16 17.56 4.63
CA ASN A 101 -2.18 18.39 5.26
C ASN A 101 -3.55 17.69 5.38
N MET A 102 -3.78 16.59 4.67
CA MET A 102 -4.99 15.78 4.86
C MET A 102 -4.89 14.82 6.04
N PHE A 103 -3.67 14.48 6.47
CA PHE A 103 -3.44 13.67 7.67
C PHE A 103 -3.38 14.53 8.93
N ASP A 104 -2.67 15.65 8.86
CA ASP A 104 -2.56 16.67 9.91
C ASP A 104 -3.93 17.32 10.15
N ALA A 105 -4.72 16.72 11.04
CA ALA A 105 -6.11 17.07 11.28
C ALA A 105 -6.23 18.24 12.26
N ASP A 106 -5.29 18.35 13.19
CA ASP A 106 -5.24 19.41 14.20
C ASP A 106 -4.44 20.65 13.74
N GLY A 107 -3.69 20.55 12.64
CA GLY A 107 -2.93 21.66 12.05
C GLY A 107 -1.59 21.91 12.74
N ASN A 108 -1.09 20.94 13.52
CA ASN A 108 0.15 21.08 14.28
C ASN A 108 1.42 20.93 13.42
N GLN A 109 1.27 20.70 12.10
CA GLN A 109 2.35 20.48 11.11
C GLN A 109 3.14 19.19 11.30
N MET A 110 2.61 18.28 12.10
CA MET A 110 3.09 16.93 12.32
C MET A 110 1.97 15.96 11.99
N VAL A 111 2.31 14.70 11.78
CA VAL A 111 1.31 13.62 11.71
C VAL A 111 1.63 12.62 12.80
N ASP A 112 0.66 12.34 13.65
CA ASP A 112 0.78 11.32 14.69
C ASP A 112 0.28 9.93 14.23
N LYS A 113 0.47 8.91 15.08
CA LYS A 113 0.07 7.52 14.77
C LYS A 113 -1.44 7.42 14.55
N ARG A 114 -2.25 8.14 15.32
CA ARG A 114 -3.73 8.06 15.29
C ARG A 114 -4.25 8.68 14.02
N GLU A 115 -3.76 9.86 13.67
CA GLU A 115 -4.05 10.57 12.42
C GLU A 115 -3.73 9.70 11.20
N PHE A 116 -2.60 9.00 11.22
CA PHE A 116 -2.24 8.07 10.15
C PHE A 116 -3.18 6.85 10.07
N LEU A 117 -3.61 6.31 11.22
CA LEU A 117 -4.50 5.15 11.31
C LEU A 117 -5.95 5.46 10.89
N VAL A 118 -6.38 6.73 10.87
CA VAL A 118 -7.71 7.11 10.36
C VAL A 118 -7.99 6.55 8.96
N LEU A 119 -6.96 6.42 8.12
CA LEU A 119 -7.09 5.78 6.82
C LEU A 119 -7.62 4.36 6.89
N GLN A 120 -7.11 3.55 7.83
CA GLN A 120 -7.51 2.17 7.97
C GLN A 120 -9.02 2.09 8.25
N GLU A 121 -9.50 2.98 9.11
CA GLU A 121 -10.90 3.07 9.49
C GLU A 121 -11.81 3.51 8.34
N ILE A 122 -11.37 4.47 7.52
CA ILE A 122 -12.11 4.93 6.33
C ILE A 122 -12.25 3.80 5.31
N PHE A 123 -11.19 3.05 5.04
CA PHE A 123 -11.24 1.94 4.06
C PHE A 123 -12.05 0.76 4.56
N ARG A 124 -11.98 0.45 5.85
CA ARG A 124 -12.83 -0.55 6.49
C ARG A 124 -14.31 -0.23 6.30
N LYS A 125 -14.73 0.99 6.68
CA LYS A 125 -16.13 1.45 6.54
C LYS A 125 -16.60 1.48 5.09
N LYS A 126 -15.72 1.84 4.14
CA LYS A 126 -16.03 1.78 2.71
C LYS A 126 -16.34 0.34 2.27
N ASN A 127 -15.59 -0.64 2.77
CA ASN A 127 -15.79 -2.03 2.38
C ASN A 127 -17.08 -2.62 2.98
N GLU A 128 -17.39 -2.34 4.25
CA GLU A 128 -18.65 -2.75 4.88
C GLU A 128 -19.90 -2.28 4.10
N LYS A 129 -19.88 -1.05 3.58
CA LYS A 129 -20.97 -0.50 2.76
C LYS A 129 -21.14 -1.25 1.43
N LYS A 130 -20.05 -1.79 0.87
CA LYS A 130 -20.08 -2.61 -0.35
C LYS A 130 -20.64 -4.01 -0.08
N SER A 131 -20.36 -4.56 1.11
CA SER A 131 -20.83 -5.88 1.58
C SER A 131 -22.32 -5.99 1.84
N ARG A 132 -23.02 -4.88 2.14
CA ARG A 132 -24.49 -4.87 2.35
C ARG A 132 -25.31 -5.21 1.09
N LYS A 133 -24.66 -5.51 -0.05
CA LYS A 133 -25.29 -5.95 -1.30
C LYS A 133 -25.01 -7.42 -1.67
N GLY A 134 -24.38 -8.25 -0.81
CA GLY A 134 -24.07 -9.66 -1.11
C GLY A 134 -23.99 -10.59 0.11
N ASP A 135 -23.50 -11.83 -0.10
CA ASP A 135 -23.31 -12.88 0.93
C ASP A 135 -22.49 -12.35 2.11
N ALA A 136 -23.13 -12.21 3.28
CA ALA A 136 -22.54 -11.62 4.48
C ALA A 136 -21.31 -12.39 4.99
N GLU A 137 -21.31 -13.71 4.84
CA GLU A 137 -20.26 -14.60 5.34
C GLU A 137 -18.95 -14.48 4.53
N LYS A 138 -19.03 -14.53 3.19
CA LYS A 138 -17.87 -14.28 2.30
C LYS A 138 -17.30 -12.87 2.49
N SER A 139 -18.18 -11.91 2.76
CA SER A 139 -17.80 -10.53 3.01
C SER A 139 -17.08 -10.36 4.34
N ALA A 140 -17.53 -11.04 5.39
CA ALA A 140 -16.87 -11.06 6.69
C ALA A 140 -15.49 -11.74 6.61
N GLN A 141 -15.40 -12.86 5.89
CA GLN A 141 -14.12 -13.54 5.66
C GLN A 141 -13.12 -12.67 4.90
N LEU A 142 -13.56 -11.98 3.83
CA LEU A 142 -12.70 -11.04 3.11
C LEU A 142 -12.27 -9.86 3.99
N SER A 143 -13.17 -9.34 4.83
CA SER A 143 -12.83 -8.27 5.77
C SER A 143 -11.78 -8.72 6.80
N MET A 144 -11.93 -9.93 7.33
CA MET A 144 -10.97 -10.55 8.25
C MET A 144 -9.60 -10.75 7.59
N GLN A 145 -9.56 -11.13 6.31
CA GLN A 145 -8.32 -11.29 5.55
C GLN A 145 -7.62 -9.97 5.19
N LEU A 146 -8.35 -8.85 5.14
CA LEU A 146 -7.81 -7.54 4.75
C LEU A 146 -7.52 -6.62 5.94
N TYR A 147 -8.28 -6.70 7.04
CA TYR A 147 -8.14 -5.83 8.20
C TYR A 147 -8.00 -6.54 9.56
N GLY A 148 -8.06 -7.88 9.62
CA GLY A 148 -7.93 -8.68 10.84
C GLY A 148 -9.19 -8.70 11.71
N TYR A 149 -9.09 -9.35 12.89
CA TYR A 149 -10.13 -9.31 13.92
C TYR A 149 -10.10 -7.95 14.64
N GLN A 150 -10.87 -6.99 14.12
CA GLN A 150 -11.22 -5.79 14.87
C GLN A 150 -12.69 -5.88 15.24
N VAL A 151 -12.98 -5.96 16.53
CA VAL A 151 -14.36 -5.85 17.04
C VAL A 151 -14.88 -4.49 16.62
N ALA A 152 -15.85 -4.46 15.69
CA ALA A 152 -16.53 -3.22 15.35
C ALA A 152 -17.23 -2.70 16.63
N PRO A 153 -17.05 -1.44 17.04
CA PRO A 153 -17.97 -0.84 17.99
C PRO A 153 -19.32 -0.77 17.28
N MET A 154 -20.25 -1.61 17.74
CA MET A 154 -21.64 -1.55 17.36
C MET A 154 -22.13 -0.15 17.75
N ASN A 155 -22.38 0.71 16.76
CA ASN A 155 -23.22 1.92 16.76
C ASN A 155 -22.60 3.08 15.96
N SER A 156 -22.96 3.18 14.68
CA SER A 156 -23.18 4.50 14.07
C SER A 156 -24.29 4.40 13.02
N VAL A 157 -25.42 5.05 13.34
CA VAL A 157 -26.50 5.32 12.40
C VAL A 157 -25.93 6.28 11.35
N LEU A 158 -25.82 5.85 10.10
CA LEU A 158 -25.39 6.73 9.00
C LEU A 158 -26.52 6.87 7.98
N LYS A 159 -26.90 8.14 7.75
CA LYS A 159 -27.87 8.57 6.75
C LYS A 159 -27.44 8.14 5.35
N LYS A 160 -28.43 7.75 4.56
CA LYS A 160 -28.32 7.12 3.24
C LYS A 160 -28.40 8.20 2.16
N ASP A 161 -27.26 8.56 1.58
CA ASP A 161 -27.24 9.30 0.31
C ASP A 161 -26.83 8.38 -0.84
N ASN A 162 -27.75 8.28 -1.79
CA ASN A 162 -27.70 7.44 -2.98
C ASN A 162 -27.09 8.28 -4.12
N GLN A 163 -25.84 8.01 -4.52
CA GLN A 163 -25.35 8.51 -5.82
C GLN A 163 -24.21 7.68 -6.42
N GLU A 164 -24.30 7.55 -7.75
CA GLU A 164 -23.65 6.60 -8.66
C GLU A 164 -22.12 6.45 -8.56
N PHE A 165 -21.66 5.22 -8.85
CA PHE A 165 -20.30 4.73 -8.64
C PHE A 165 -19.49 4.77 -9.94
N VAL A 166 -18.74 5.86 -10.17
CA VAL A 166 -17.55 5.84 -11.03
C VAL A 166 -16.38 5.24 -10.21
N ALA A 167 -15.39 4.63 -10.85
CA ALA A 167 -14.17 4.15 -10.18
C ALA A 167 -13.44 5.34 -9.52
N ARG A 168 -13.71 5.57 -8.22
CA ARG A 168 -13.22 6.74 -7.46
C ARG A 168 -11.77 6.54 -7.02
N SER A 169 -10.93 7.56 -7.23
CA SER A 169 -9.54 7.59 -6.76
C SER A 169 -9.47 7.54 -5.23
N TYR A 170 -8.43 6.92 -4.68
CA TYR A 170 -8.16 6.86 -3.23
C TYR A 170 -8.27 8.24 -2.56
N TRP A 171 -7.75 9.27 -3.22
CA TRP A 171 -7.77 10.64 -2.72
C TRP A 171 -9.13 11.30 -2.85
N ASP A 172 -10.00 10.85 -3.77
CA ASP A 172 -11.38 11.34 -3.85
C ASP A 172 -12.23 10.76 -2.71
N VAL A 173 -11.94 9.53 -2.29
CA VAL A 173 -12.57 8.92 -1.10
C VAL A 173 -12.19 9.70 0.14
N LEU A 174 -10.91 10.03 0.29
CA LEU A 174 -10.44 10.86 1.38
C LEU A 174 -11.06 12.25 1.29
N ARG A 175 -10.91 12.97 0.17
CA ARG A 175 -11.45 14.34 -0.02
C ARG A 175 -12.97 14.46 0.22
N ARG A 176 -13.75 13.40 0.01
CA ARG A 176 -15.20 13.39 0.32
C ARG A 176 -15.52 12.92 1.74
N SER A 177 -14.64 12.14 2.37
CA SER A 177 -14.78 11.72 3.78
C SER A 177 -14.18 12.76 4.73
N THR A 178 -13.41 13.73 4.23
CA THR A 178 -12.68 14.77 4.98
C THR A 178 -13.52 15.99 5.35
N SER A 179 -14.74 15.86 5.87
CA SER A 179 -15.15 16.96 6.76
C SER A 179 -14.17 16.93 7.94
N GLN A 180 -13.50 18.03 8.27
CA GLN A 180 -12.52 18.09 9.38
C GLN A 180 -13.07 17.43 10.66
N VAL A 181 -14.37 17.64 10.94
CA VAL A 181 -15.12 17.02 12.04
C VAL A 181 -15.14 15.48 12.00
N LEU A 182 -15.14 14.86 10.82
CA LEU A 182 -15.13 13.40 10.70
C LEU A 182 -13.73 12.83 10.96
N PHE A 183 -12.67 13.52 10.56
CA PHE A 183 -11.30 13.06 10.82
C PHE A 183 -10.94 13.19 12.29
N SER A 184 -11.32 14.29 12.96
CA SER A 184 -11.17 14.43 14.40
C SER A 184 -11.92 13.33 15.15
N ASP A 185 -13.19 13.09 14.81
CA ASP A 185 -14.02 12.05 15.45
C ASP A 185 -13.48 10.63 15.23
N LEU A 186 -12.84 10.37 14.09
CA LEU A 186 -12.24 9.06 13.78
C LEU A 186 -10.86 8.90 14.44
N ALA A 187 -10.05 9.95 14.50
CA ALA A 187 -8.76 9.94 15.18
C ALA A 187 -8.92 9.72 16.69
N GLU A 188 -9.95 10.32 17.30
CA GLU A 188 -10.29 10.10 18.71
C GLU A 188 -10.77 8.68 19.02
N ARG A 189 -11.31 7.96 18.01
CA ARG A 189 -11.85 6.60 18.15
C ARG A 189 -10.90 5.50 17.70
N ALA A 190 -9.76 5.85 17.09
CA ALA A 190 -8.74 4.88 16.71
C ALA A 190 -8.09 4.34 17.99
N ASP A 191 -8.49 3.14 18.40
CA ASP A 191 -7.92 2.47 19.56
C ASP A 191 -6.52 1.91 19.22
N ASP A 192 -5.49 2.49 19.84
CA ASP A 192 -4.07 2.10 19.69
C ASP A 192 -3.83 0.62 20.07
N SER A 193 -4.76 0.00 20.81
CA SER A 193 -4.64 -1.34 21.40
C SER A 193 -4.82 -2.52 20.42
N ILE A 194 -5.42 -2.32 19.24
CA ILE A 194 -5.95 -3.44 18.42
C ILE A 194 -5.19 -3.64 17.10
N THR A 195 -4.37 -2.67 16.67
CA THR A 195 -3.62 -2.78 15.40
C THR A 195 -2.25 -3.40 15.60
N ILE A 196 -1.95 -4.48 14.88
CA ILE A 196 -0.58 -5.04 14.81
C ILE A 196 0.36 -3.97 14.27
N ASP A 197 1.46 -3.73 14.98
CA ASP A 197 2.49 -2.79 14.53
C ASP A 197 3.15 -3.31 13.25
N THR A 198 2.87 -2.62 12.15
CA THR A 198 3.40 -2.92 10.83
C THR A 198 4.70 -2.17 10.57
N THR A 199 5.32 -2.47 9.44
CA THR A 199 6.60 -1.88 9.06
C THR A 199 6.53 -0.36 8.95
N LEU A 200 5.50 0.20 8.31
CA LEU A 200 5.40 1.66 8.13
C LEU A 200 5.08 2.36 9.45
N LEU A 201 4.22 1.76 10.28
CA LEU A 201 3.88 2.32 11.58
C LEU A 201 5.12 2.45 12.47
N VAL A 202 5.94 1.41 12.56
CA VAL A 202 7.18 1.49 13.35
C VAL A 202 8.23 2.38 12.69
N HIS A 203 8.24 2.47 11.36
CA HIS A 203 9.16 3.36 10.64
C HIS A 203 8.87 4.84 10.95
N PHE A 204 7.61 5.25 10.89
CA PHE A 204 7.20 6.65 11.12
C PHE A 204 7.15 7.00 12.61
N PHE A 205 6.45 6.20 13.41
CA PHE A 205 6.09 6.57 14.77
C PHE A 205 6.97 5.89 15.84
N GLY A 206 7.91 5.05 15.41
CA GLY A 206 8.77 4.26 16.30
C GLY A 206 8.00 3.17 17.04
N LYS A 207 8.71 2.30 17.76
CA LYS A 207 8.09 1.15 18.44
C LYS A 207 7.06 1.52 19.50
N LYS A 208 7.24 2.68 20.14
CA LYS A 208 6.31 3.15 21.16
C LYS A 208 5.12 3.90 20.56
N GLY A 209 5.11 4.13 19.24
CA GLY A 209 4.08 4.93 18.56
C GLY A 209 4.02 6.40 18.96
N LYS A 210 5.07 6.92 19.62
CA LYS A 210 5.11 8.29 20.18
C LYS A 210 5.92 9.28 19.35
N ALA A 211 6.66 8.81 18.35
CA ALA A 211 7.31 9.73 17.44
C ALA A 211 6.26 10.29 16.49
N GLU A 212 6.46 11.52 16.05
CA GLU A 212 5.60 12.20 15.09
C GLU A 212 6.34 12.35 13.76
N LEU A 213 5.58 12.47 12.68
CA LEU A 213 6.08 12.54 11.32
C LEU A 213 6.03 13.97 10.79
N THR A 214 7.21 14.53 10.48
CA THR A 214 7.32 15.87 9.87
C THR A 214 7.00 15.82 8.37
N PHE A 215 6.68 16.98 7.79
CA PHE A 215 6.51 17.07 6.33
C PHE A 215 7.79 16.69 5.57
N ASP A 216 8.97 17.07 6.04
CA ASP A 216 10.24 16.74 5.38
C ASP A 216 10.51 15.23 5.37
N ASP A 217 10.23 14.54 6.48
CA ASP A 217 10.35 13.09 6.56
C ASP A 217 9.31 12.40 5.66
N PHE A 218 8.07 12.91 5.63
CA PHE A 218 7.01 12.40 4.75
C PHE A 218 7.34 12.59 3.27
N TYR A 219 7.81 13.78 2.88
CA TYR A 219 8.23 14.10 1.51
C TYR A 219 9.36 13.16 1.07
N ARG A 220 10.42 13.04 1.89
CA ARG A 220 11.56 12.17 1.58
C ARG A 220 11.14 10.72 1.48
N PHE A 221 10.22 10.26 2.33
CA PHE A 221 9.69 8.91 2.22
C PHE A 221 9.02 8.67 0.87
N MET A 222 8.12 9.57 0.45
CA MET A 222 7.39 9.44 -0.82
C MET A 222 8.32 9.47 -2.04
N ASP A 223 9.24 10.43 -2.05
CA ASP A 223 10.24 10.62 -3.12
C ASP A 223 11.17 9.40 -3.26
N ASN A 224 11.69 8.89 -2.13
CA ASN A 224 12.53 7.70 -2.13
C ASN A 224 11.75 6.46 -2.59
N LEU A 225 10.49 6.31 -2.18
CA LEU A 225 9.68 5.16 -2.58
C LEU A 225 9.43 5.16 -4.10
N GLN A 226 9.08 6.32 -4.67
CA GLN A 226 8.89 6.47 -6.11
C GLN A 226 10.17 6.15 -6.86
N THR A 227 11.29 6.75 -6.42
CA THR A 227 12.61 6.50 -7.01
C THR A 227 12.98 5.03 -6.96
N GLU A 228 12.79 4.37 -5.81
CA GLU A 228 13.16 2.97 -5.65
C GLU A 228 12.34 2.03 -6.55
N VAL A 229 11.03 2.25 -6.69
CA VAL A 229 10.19 1.44 -7.57
C VAL A 229 10.61 1.62 -9.04
N LEU A 230 10.88 2.85 -9.47
CA LEU A 230 11.39 3.15 -10.81
C LEU A 230 12.74 2.48 -11.07
N GLU A 231 13.66 2.54 -10.10
CA GLU A 231 14.96 1.90 -10.24
C GLU A 231 14.85 0.37 -10.30
N ILE A 232 13.95 -0.25 -9.52
CA ILE A 232 13.74 -1.71 -9.57
C ILE A 232 13.21 -2.12 -10.93
N GLU A 233 12.23 -1.38 -11.44
CA GLU A 233 11.69 -1.59 -12.78
C GLU A 233 12.80 -1.47 -13.83
N PHE A 234 13.54 -0.37 -13.83
CA PHE A 234 14.65 -0.16 -14.76
C PHE A 234 15.67 -1.32 -14.72
N LEU A 235 16.15 -1.69 -13.53
CA LEU A 235 17.14 -2.76 -13.38
C LEU A 235 16.62 -4.14 -13.79
N THR A 236 15.30 -4.36 -13.71
CA THR A 236 14.68 -5.61 -14.15
C THR A 236 14.78 -5.78 -15.67
N TYR A 237 14.66 -4.69 -16.41
CA TYR A 237 14.76 -4.69 -17.88
C TYR A 237 16.18 -4.49 -18.39
N SER A 238 17.01 -3.71 -17.69
CA SER A 238 18.38 -3.41 -18.15
C SER A 238 19.32 -4.61 -18.06
N LYS A 239 19.00 -5.62 -17.24
CA LYS A 239 19.78 -6.86 -17.06
C LYS A 239 21.26 -6.58 -16.75
N GLY A 240 21.55 -5.49 -16.03
CA GLY A 240 22.89 -5.06 -15.65
C GLY A 240 23.51 -3.99 -16.56
N MET A 241 22.83 -3.60 -17.63
CA MET A 241 23.24 -2.50 -18.51
C MET A 241 22.83 -1.13 -17.93
N THR A 242 23.45 -0.06 -18.44
CA THR A 242 23.13 1.33 -18.10
C THR A 242 21.93 1.89 -18.88
N THR A 243 21.41 1.13 -19.84
CA THR A 243 20.25 1.47 -20.68
C THR A 243 19.28 0.30 -20.73
N ILE A 244 18.02 0.58 -21.11
CA ILE A 244 17.00 -0.42 -21.46
C ILE A 244 16.72 -0.31 -22.95
N SER A 245 16.34 -1.41 -23.59
CA SER A 245 15.91 -1.36 -24.99
C SER A 245 14.63 -0.55 -25.13
N GLU A 246 14.43 0.09 -26.27
CA GLU A 246 13.21 0.83 -26.60
C GLU A 246 12.00 -0.10 -26.63
N GLU A 247 12.17 -1.36 -27.04
CA GLU A 247 11.10 -2.37 -26.97
C GLU A 247 10.68 -2.62 -25.52
N ASP A 248 11.64 -2.75 -24.60
CA ASP A 248 11.35 -2.96 -23.18
C ASP A 248 10.76 -1.70 -22.54
N PHE A 249 11.23 -0.52 -22.93
CA PHE A 249 10.60 0.74 -22.52
C PHE A 249 9.15 0.85 -23.00
N ALA A 250 8.87 0.49 -24.26
CA ALA A 250 7.51 0.45 -24.80
C ALA A 250 6.62 -0.54 -24.04
N LYS A 251 7.14 -1.72 -23.65
CA LYS A 251 6.40 -2.68 -22.80
C LYS A 251 6.04 -2.09 -21.44
N ILE A 252 6.96 -1.36 -20.79
CA ILE A 252 6.70 -0.69 -19.51
C ILE A 252 5.58 0.33 -19.67
N LEU A 253 5.64 1.17 -20.70
CA LEU A 253 4.61 2.19 -20.96
C LEU A 253 3.25 1.56 -21.24
N LEU A 254 3.18 0.56 -22.13
CA LEU A 254 1.93 -0.07 -22.53
C LEU A 254 1.21 -0.77 -21.37
N ARG A 255 1.94 -1.20 -20.33
CA ARG A 255 1.35 -1.77 -19.10
C ARG A 255 0.41 -0.80 -18.38
N PHE A 256 0.59 0.51 -18.56
CA PHE A 256 -0.25 1.54 -17.96
C PHE A 256 -1.31 2.09 -18.92
N THR A 257 -1.56 1.41 -20.04
CA THR A 257 -2.54 1.80 -21.06
C THR A 257 -3.67 0.77 -21.16
N ASN A 258 -4.83 1.19 -21.66
CA ASN A 258 -5.98 0.31 -21.92
C ASN A 258 -6.01 -0.15 -23.40
N VAL A 259 -4.84 -0.27 -24.04
CA VAL A 259 -4.75 -0.57 -25.46
C VAL A 259 -4.91 -2.07 -25.69
N GLU A 260 -5.83 -2.45 -26.58
CA GLU A 260 -6.15 -3.86 -26.86
C GLU A 260 -5.06 -4.57 -27.69
N ASN A 261 -4.48 -3.87 -28.67
CA ASN A 261 -3.52 -4.47 -29.61
C ASN A 261 -2.07 -4.13 -29.26
N ILE A 262 -1.59 -4.61 -28.10
CA ILE A 262 -0.21 -4.39 -27.63
C ILE A 262 0.82 -4.89 -28.66
N SER A 263 0.54 -6.01 -29.34
CA SER A 263 1.44 -6.60 -30.35
C SER A 263 1.72 -5.64 -31.51
N ALA A 264 0.69 -4.98 -32.05
CA ALA A 264 0.89 -4.06 -33.17
C ALA A 264 1.76 -2.85 -32.80
N TYR A 265 1.64 -2.33 -31.58
CA TYR A 265 2.50 -1.24 -31.11
C TYR A 265 3.95 -1.71 -30.95
N LEU A 266 4.17 -2.90 -30.38
CA LEU A 266 5.52 -3.46 -30.25
C LEU A 266 6.15 -3.78 -31.60
N ASP A 267 5.37 -4.30 -32.54
CA ASP A 267 5.85 -4.55 -33.89
C ASP A 267 6.21 -3.24 -34.59
N ASN A 268 5.41 -2.19 -34.44
CA ASN A 268 5.74 -0.88 -35.01
C ASN A 268 7.05 -0.30 -34.42
N VAL A 269 7.25 -0.45 -33.11
CA VAL A 269 8.51 -0.07 -32.44
C VAL A 269 9.69 -0.82 -33.05
N ARG A 270 9.57 -2.15 -33.27
CA ARG A 270 10.61 -2.95 -33.93
C ARG A 270 10.92 -2.54 -35.36
N HIS A 271 9.93 -2.07 -36.11
CA HIS A 271 10.12 -1.64 -37.51
C HIS A 271 10.69 -0.21 -37.62
N CYS A 272 10.44 0.64 -36.62
CA CYS A 272 10.87 2.04 -36.64
C CYS A 272 12.28 2.25 -36.07
N ILE A 273 12.81 1.28 -35.30
CA ILE A 273 14.16 1.35 -34.75
C ILE A 273 15.11 0.72 -35.77
N PRO A 274 15.99 1.50 -36.41
CA PRO A 274 17.01 0.92 -37.28
C PRO A 274 17.94 0.03 -36.44
N ASP A 275 18.32 -1.14 -36.96
CA ASP A 275 19.37 -1.98 -36.35
C ASP A 275 20.60 -1.09 -36.09
N GLU A 276 20.90 -0.83 -34.81
CA GLU A 276 22.14 -0.15 -34.44
C GLU A 276 23.31 -1.03 -34.95
N LYS A 277 24.04 -0.51 -35.94
CA LYS A 277 25.30 -1.08 -36.46
C LYS A 277 26.45 -0.86 -35.50
#